data_AF-A0A1V5T874-F1
#
_entry.id   AF-A0A1V5T874-F1
#
_cell.length_a   1.000
_cell.length_b   1.000
_cell.length_c   1.000
_cell.angle_alpha   90.00
_cell.angle_beta   90.00
_cell.angle_gamma   90.00
#
_symmetry.space_group_name_H-M   'P 1'
#
loop_
_entity.id
_entity.type
_entity.pdbx_description
1 polymer ?
#
loop_
_entity_poly.entity_id
_entity_poly.type
_entity_poly.pdbx_seq_one_letter_code
_entity_poly.pdbx_strand_id
1 'polypeptide(L)'
;MRFNNVGDGLAAAPSNGVEAPLYGFAVAGENGVYVEADAEIAAPDTVRVWSDLVPNPVSASYAYSQVNNYSNLFATENGSFTLGACAFVTRRLDGARYTQDKYWSTCDFAEIWRETSEPYFAPAFKAHTLNASVAVTETGVFSGSGALRVDYKAFGAGTRFVFGPNLTYKKNLIPTAFPAVNRDYSLNDAVRFRVKNLSGRPVTLKEMRYYTTALSWYSPCAAGTGSPSADIPADGQWHTVTLDLTRLCLYGDAKRFKANGSVLENVFDIRLVFGDETASIGDSGAVLVDEFRFSAGDAAVPDFGLNNLAAAFALVVGMLSRLHHIVTF
;
A
#
# COMPACT_ATOMS: atom_id res chain seq x y z
N MET A 1 -2.39 -8.14 -24.70
CA MET A 1 -2.51 -6.92 -25.52
C MET A 1 -1.45 -6.95 -26.58
N ARG A 2 -1.79 -6.55 -27.82
CA ARG A 2 -0.85 -6.50 -28.94
C ARG A 2 -0.54 -5.05 -29.31
N PHE A 3 0.72 -4.74 -29.50
CA PHE A 3 1.23 -3.42 -29.85
C PHE A 3 1.65 -3.40 -31.32
N ASN A 4 1.50 -2.25 -31.96
CA ASN A 4 1.99 -2.01 -33.32
C ASN A 4 3.20 -1.06 -33.25
N ASN A 5 4.01 -1.04 -34.32
CA ASN A 5 5.19 -0.16 -34.44
C ASN A 5 6.23 -0.42 -33.34
N VAL A 6 6.51 -1.68 -33.03
CA VAL A 6 7.45 -2.09 -31.96
C VAL A 6 8.90 -2.23 -32.42
N GLY A 7 9.20 -1.98 -33.70
CA GLY A 7 10.52 -2.24 -34.29
C GLY A 7 10.85 -3.74 -34.21
N ASP A 8 11.95 -4.06 -33.54
CA ASP A 8 12.40 -5.44 -33.29
C ASP A 8 11.64 -6.10 -32.12
N GLY A 9 10.99 -5.30 -31.27
CA GLY A 9 10.15 -5.79 -30.19
C GLY A 9 10.02 -4.84 -29.01
N LEU A 10 9.36 -5.30 -27.96
CA LEU A 10 9.13 -4.57 -26.73
C LEU A 10 10.20 -4.86 -25.68
N ALA A 11 10.50 -3.86 -24.84
CA ALA A 11 11.34 -4.02 -23.67
C ALA A 11 10.86 -3.12 -22.52
N ALA A 12 11.18 -3.52 -21.29
CA ALA A 12 11.02 -2.69 -20.11
C ALA A 12 12.27 -1.83 -19.91
N ALA A 13 12.11 -0.51 -19.88
CA ALA A 13 13.20 0.39 -19.51
C ALA A 13 13.50 0.26 -18.00
N PRO A 14 14.78 0.25 -17.60
CA PRO A 14 15.14 0.29 -16.19
C PRO A 14 14.62 1.59 -15.54
N SER A 15 13.94 1.47 -14.40
CA SER A 15 13.37 2.63 -13.68
C SER A 15 14.06 2.89 -12.33
N ASN A 16 14.90 1.97 -11.85
CA ASN A 16 15.62 2.05 -10.58
C ASN A 16 17.04 1.41 -10.61
N GLY A 17 17.67 1.29 -11.78
CA GLY A 17 19.06 0.82 -11.91
C GLY A 17 19.27 -0.70 -11.90
N VAL A 18 18.19 -1.50 -11.82
CA VAL A 18 18.19 -2.98 -11.85
C VAL A 18 17.25 -3.50 -12.95
N GLU A 19 17.21 -4.82 -13.16
CA GLU A 19 16.20 -5.47 -14.02
C GLU A 19 14.80 -5.19 -13.44
N ALA A 20 14.13 -4.20 -14.02
CA ALA A 20 12.84 -3.73 -13.56
C ALA A 20 11.71 -4.58 -14.16
N PRO A 21 10.70 -4.98 -13.36
CA PRO A 21 9.47 -5.53 -13.92
C PRO A 21 8.75 -4.48 -14.78
N LEU A 22 7.74 -4.94 -15.52
CA LEU A 22 6.93 -4.07 -16.34
C LEU A 22 5.88 -3.35 -15.50
N TYR A 23 6.03 -2.04 -15.33
CA TYR A 23 5.14 -1.19 -14.54
C TYR A 23 4.12 -0.45 -15.41
N GLY A 24 3.15 0.19 -14.75
CA GLY A 24 2.23 1.13 -15.39
C GLY A 24 0.92 0.53 -15.86
N PHE A 25 0.72 -0.78 -15.69
CA PHE A 25 -0.51 -1.45 -16.04
C PHE A 25 -1.52 -1.50 -14.89
N ALA A 26 -2.79 -1.37 -15.26
CA ALA A 26 -3.92 -1.57 -14.36
C ALA A 26 -5.06 -2.29 -15.08
N VAL A 27 -5.88 -3.03 -14.34
CA VAL A 27 -7.05 -3.75 -14.87
C VAL A 27 -8.30 -3.48 -14.05
N ALA A 28 -9.46 -3.55 -14.68
CA ALA A 28 -10.77 -3.44 -14.04
C ALA A 28 -11.71 -4.54 -14.53
N GLY A 29 -12.58 -4.99 -13.63
CA GLY A 29 -13.77 -5.76 -13.97
C GLY A 29 -14.91 -4.85 -14.45
N GLU A 30 -16.11 -5.39 -14.58
CA GLU A 30 -17.30 -4.60 -15.01
C GLU A 30 -17.70 -3.52 -14.00
N ASN A 31 -17.26 -3.61 -12.73
CA ASN A 31 -17.49 -2.55 -11.74
C ASN A 31 -16.67 -1.27 -12.00
N GLY A 32 -15.75 -1.28 -12.97
CA GLY A 32 -15.02 -0.09 -13.40
C GLY A 32 -13.95 0.43 -12.43
N VAL A 33 -13.64 -0.31 -11.37
CA VAL A 33 -12.56 0.04 -10.42
C VAL A 33 -11.25 -0.57 -10.89
N TYR A 34 -10.30 0.27 -11.27
CA TYR A 34 -8.98 -0.17 -11.73
C TYR A 34 -8.04 -0.38 -10.55
N VAL A 35 -7.30 -1.49 -10.60
CA VAL A 35 -6.21 -1.80 -9.66
C VAL A 35 -4.93 -2.09 -10.43
N GLU A 36 -3.79 -1.86 -9.79
CA GLU A 36 -2.47 -2.21 -10.34
C GLU A 36 -2.44 -3.69 -10.75
N ALA A 37 -1.83 -3.95 -11.91
CA ALA A 37 -1.79 -5.25 -12.54
C ALA A 37 -0.34 -5.69 -12.78
N ASP A 38 -0.11 -6.99 -12.67
CA ASP A 38 1.13 -7.59 -13.12
C ASP A 38 1.16 -7.64 -14.65
N ALA A 39 2.35 -7.52 -15.22
CA ALA A 39 2.53 -7.55 -16.66
C ALA A 39 3.87 -8.19 -17.06
N GLU A 40 3.87 -8.87 -18.19
CA GLU A 40 5.07 -9.45 -18.80
C GLU A 40 5.04 -9.31 -20.32
N ILE A 41 6.21 -9.15 -20.94
CA ILE A 41 6.37 -9.17 -22.39
C ILE A 41 6.37 -10.64 -22.82
N ALA A 42 5.26 -11.11 -23.36
CA ALA A 42 5.03 -12.52 -23.70
C ALA A 42 5.49 -12.86 -25.13
N ALA A 43 5.60 -11.86 -26.01
CA ALA A 43 6.17 -11.97 -27.35
C ALA A 43 6.70 -10.58 -27.79
N PRO A 44 7.46 -10.49 -28.90
CA PRO A 44 8.05 -9.22 -29.35
C PRO A 44 7.06 -8.05 -29.44
N ASP A 45 5.78 -8.30 -29.74
CA ASP A 45 4.74 -7.27 -29.86
C ASP A 45 3.58 -7.44 -28.86
N THR A 46 3.73 -8.33 -27.89
CA THR A 46 2.61 -8.75 -27.04
C THR A 46 2.96 -8.68 -25.56
N VAL A 47 2.11 -7.98 -24.81
CA VAL A 47 2.17 -7.91 -23.34
C VAL A 47 0.99 -8.69 -22.77
N ARG A 48 1.25 -9.59 -21.84
CA ARG A 48 0.22 -10.21 -21.00
C ARG A 48 0.07 -9.37 -19.74
N VAL A 49 -1.17 -9.11 -19.34
CA VAL A 49 -1.51 -8.27 -18.16
C VAL A 49 -2.58 -8.99 -17.36
N TRP A 50 -2.41 -9.08 -16.05
CA TRP A 50 -3.33 -9.79 -15.16
C TRP A 50 -3.32 -9.26 -13.74
N SER A 51 -4.33 -9.63 -12.95
CA SER A 51 -4.33 -9.44 -11.50
C SER A 51 -5.09 -10.61 -10.88
N ASP A 52 -4.50 -11.28 -9.89
CA ASP A 52 -5.21 -12.36 -9.17
C ASP A 52 -6.44 -11.87 -8.41
N LEU A 53 -6.52 -10.54 -8.18
CA LEU A 53 -7.63 -9.90 -7.48
C LEU A 53 -8.74 -9.42 -8.43
N VAL A 54 -8.52 -9.53 -9.74
CA VAL A 54 -9.52 -9.24 -10.79
C VAL A 54 -9.50 -10.39 -11.79
N PRO A 55 -10.15 -11.53 -11.47
CA PRO A 55 -10.03 -12.75 -12.27
C PRO A 55 -10.63 -12.64 -13.67
N ASN A 56 -11.59 -11.74 -13.87
CA ASN A 56 -12.27 -11.50 -15.15
C ASN A 56 -12.14 -10.03 -15.56
N PRO A 57 -10.95 -9.57 -15.98
CA PRO A 57 -10.75 -8.18 -16.38
C PRO A 57 -11.41 -7.91 -17.74
N VAL A 58 -12.14 -6.79 -17.85
CA VAL A 58 -12.86 -6.36 -19.07
C VAL A 58 -12.27 -5.09 -19.67
N SER A 59 -11.42 -4.40 -18.91
CA SER A 59 -10.60 -3.31 -19.39
C SER A 59 -9.22 -3.34 -18.74
N ALA A 60 -8.22 -2.84 -19.47
CA ALA A 60 -6.93 -2.49 -18.93
C ALA A 60 -6.53 -1.07 -19.34
N SER A 61 -5.55 -0.52 -18.63
CA SER A 61 -4.91 0.75 -18.96
C SER A 61 -3.40 0.65 -18.80
N TYR A 62 -2.68 1.51 -19.52
CA TYR A 62 -1.23 1.69 -19.38
C TYR A 62 -0.89 3.17 -19.29
N ALA A 63 0.01 3.54 -18.37
CA ALA A 63 0.49 4.92 -18.16
C ALA A 63 -0.64 5.97 -18.05
N TYR A 64 -1.82 5.54 -17.62
CA TYR A 64 -3.03 6.35 -17.61
C TYR A 64 -3.22 6.98 -16.24
N SER A 65 -3.85 8.16 -16.18
CA SER A 65 -3.99 8.92 -14.92
C SER A 65 -2.62 9.19 -14.26
N GLN A 66 -2.50 8.99 -12.94
CA GLN A 66 -1.29 9.27 -12.16
C GLN A 66 -0.28 8.09 -12.13
N VAL A 67 -0.43 7.11 -13.03
CA VAL A 67 0.43 5.90 -13.08
C VAL A 67 1.56 6.03 -14.12
N ASN A 68 1.69 7.19 -14.77
CA ASN A 68 2.67 7.44 -15.82
C ASN A 68 4.13 7.55 -15.32
N ASN A 69 4.38 7.99 -14.08
CA ASN A 69 5.72 8.37 -13.60
C ASN A 69 6.76 7.23 -13.61
N TYR A 70 6.33 5.98 -13.41
CA TYR A 70 7.22 4.79 -13.47
C TYR A 70 6.85 3.81 -14.58
N SER A 71 5.94 4.20 -15.48
CA SER A 71 5.59 3.38 -16.64
C SER A 71 6.80 3.25 -17.56
N ASN A 72 7.15 2.01 -17.94
CA ASN A 72 8.46 1.72 -18.53
C ASN A 72 8.41 0.80 -19.77
N LEU A 73 7.30 0.69 -20.48
CA LEU A 73 7.21 -0.05 -21.75
C LEU A 73 7.75 0.77 -22.92
N PHE A 74 8.73 0.23 -23.65
CA PHE A 74 9.32 0.84 -24.84
C PHE A 74 9.36 -0.14 -26.01
N ALA A 75 9.23 0.39 -27.23
CA ALA A 75 9.67 -0.28 -28.44
C ALA A 75 11.20 -0.27 -28.53
N THR A 76 11.75 -1.22 -29.28
CA THR A 76 13.19 -1.36 -29.50
C THR A 76 13.52 -1.47 -30.97
N GLU A 77 14.69 -0.95 -31.37
CA GLU A 77 15.23 -1.09 -32.71
C GLU A 77 16.75 -1.16 -32.61
N ASN A 78 17.37 -2.15 -33.25
CA ASN A 78 18.81 -2.41 -33.20
C ASN A 78 19.35 -2.49 -31.77
N GLY A 79 18.58 -3.10 -30.85
CA GLY A 79 18.94 -3.26 -29.44
C GLY A 79 18.86 -1.98 -28.58
N SER A 80 18.29 -0.89 -29.10
CA SER A 80 18.10 0.38 -28.38
C SER A 80 16.64 0.69 -28.14
N PHE A 81 16.30 1.34 -27.01
CA PHE A 81 14.95 1.88 -26.79
C PHE A 81 14.65 3.01 -27.78
N THR A 82 13.47 3.00 -28.37
CA THR A 82 13.06 4.03 -29.35
C THR A 82 11.88 4.86 -28.84
N LEU A 83 10.68 4.28 -28.83
CA LEU A 83 9.44 4.97 -28.47
C LEU A 83 8.83 4.35 -27.22
N GLY A 84 8.54 5.18 -26.22
CA GLY A 84 7.72 4.77 -25.09
C GLY A 84 6.28 4.50 -25.55
N ALA A 85 5.65 3.46 -25.01
CA ALA A 85 4.25 3.20 -25.29
C ALA A 85 3.39 4.39 -24.83
N CYS A 86 2.46 4.84 -25.69
CA CYS A 86 1.53 5.90 -25.34
C CYS A 86 0.54 5.42 -24.27
N ALA A 87 0.06 6.34 -23.43
CA ALA A 87 -1.00 6.04 -22.48
C ALA A 87 -2.29 5.60 -23.20
N PHE A 88 -2.96 4.57 -22.68
CA PHE A 88 -4.21 4.07 -23.26
C PHE A 88 -5.14 3.43 -22.22
N VAL A 89 -6.38 3.26 -22.64
CA VAL A 89 -7.39 2.40 -21.99
C VAL A 89 -8.02 1.54 -23.08
N THR A 90 -8.11 0.22 -22.87
CA THR A 90 -8.62 -0.71 -23.89
C THR A 90 -10.13 -0.63 -24.09
N ARG A 91 -10.88 -0.31 -23.03
CA ARG A 91 -12.34 -0.10 -23.06
C ARG A 91 -12.69 0.99 -22.06
N ARG A 92 -13.41 2.02 -22.50
CA ARG A 92 -13.97 3.00 -21.56
C ARG A 92 -15.16 2.38 -20.84
N LEU A 93 -15.15 2.43 -19.52
CA LEU A 93 -16.25 1.99 -18.67
C LEU A 93 -16.94 3.23 -18.08
N ASP A 94 -18.28 3.22 -18.04
CA ASP A 94 -19.03 4.30 -17.44
C ASP A 94 -18.75 4.36 -15.93
N GLY A 95 -18.44 5.56 -15.43
CA GLY A 95 -18.08 5.73 -14.03
C GLY A 95 -16.73 5.11 -13.64
N ALA A 96 -15.85 4.79 -14.59
CA ALA A 96 -14.53 4.25 -14.29
C ALA A 96 -13.77 5.03 -13.19
N ARG A 97 -13.18 4.30 -12.25
CA ARG A 97 -12.29 4.80 -11.20
C ARG A 97 -10.89 4.28 -11.50
N TYR A 98 -10.09 5.10 -12.18
CA TYR A 98 -8.73 4.74 -12.58
C TYR A 98 -7.81 4.67 -11.37
N THR A 99 -6.84 3.75 -11.41
CA THR A 99 -5.84 3.67 -10.35
C THR A 99 -5.00 4.94 -10.34
N GLN A 100 -4.68 5.41 -9.14
CA GLN A 100 -3.80 6.55 -8.89
C GLN A 100 -2.44 6.04 -8.39
N ASP A 101 -1.46 6.94 -8.21
CA ASP A 101 -0.13 6.60 -7.70
C ASP A 101 -0.23 5.83 -6.36
N LYS A 102 0.18 4.57 -6.42
CA LYS A 102 0.49 3.73 -5.27
C LYS A 102 1.88 3.09 -5.43
N TYR A 103 2.88 3.77 -6.01
CA TYR A 103 4.20 3.16 -6.30
C TYR A 103 4.93 2.57 -5.08
N TRP A 104 4.58 3.02 -3.87
CA TRP A 104 5.09 2.39 -2.64
C TRP A 104 4.61 0.93 -2.49
N SER A 105 3.52 0.53 -3.14
CA SER A 105 2.88 -0.79 -3.00
C SER A 105 3.77 -1.92 -3.48
N THR A 106 4.67 -1.66 -4.43
CA THR A 106 5.57 -2.67 -4.98
C THR A 106 6.83 -2.85 -4.16
N CYS A 107 7.12 -1.95 -3.21
CA CYS A 107 8.35 -1.96 -2.42
C CYS A 107 9.67 -1.88 -3.21
N ASP A 108 9.62 -1.55 -4.50
CA ASP A 108 10.78 -1.46 -5.41
C ASP A 108 11.57 -0.16 -5.31
N PHE A 109 10.95 0.89 -4.78
CA PHE A 109 11.48 2.25 -4.82
C PHE A 109 11.82 2.75 -3.42
N ALA A 110 13.10 3.06 -3.18
CA ALA A 110 13.52 3.72 -1.95
C ALA A 110 13.00 5.16 -1.87
N GLU A 111 12.92 5.84 -3.01
CA GLU A 111 12.41 7.20 -3.16
C GLU A 111 11.45 7.30 -4.34
N ILE A 112 10.40 8.10 -4.19
CA ILE A 112 9.36 8.32 -5.19
C ILE A 112 9.40 9.79 -5.62
N TRP A 113 9.30 10.06 -6.92
CA TRP A 113 9.16 11.43 -7.44
C TRP A 113 7.85 12.06 -6.95
N ARG A 114 7.94 13.26 -6.37
CA ARG A 114 6.79 13.96 -5.79
C ARG A 114 6.60 15.35 -6.40
N GLU A 115 5.43 15.56 -6.97
CA GLU A 115 4.99 16.83 -7.56
C GLU A 115 4.51 17.78 -6.45
N THR A 116 5.45 18.48 -5.82
CA THR A 116 5.13 19.61 -4.92
C THR A 116 5.47 20.94 -5.60
N SER A 117 5.31 22.08 -4.90
CA SER A 117 5.79 23.37 -5.41
C SER A 117 7.29 23.39 -5.69
N GLU A 118 8.05 22.53 -4.99
CA GLU A 118 9.46 22.26 -5.22
C GLU A 118 9.60 20.74 -5.39
N PRO A 119 9.49 20.20 -6.61
CA PRO A 119 9.41 18.76 -6.80
C PRO A 119 10.75 18.07 -6.53
N TYR A 120 10.71 16.88 -5.93
CA TYR A 120 11.89 16.15 -5.49
C TYR A 120 11.58 14.65 -5.34
N PHE A 121 12.62 13.82 -5.23
CA PHE A 121 12.50 12.42 -4.82
C PHE A 121 12.37 12.37 -3.30
N ALA A 122 11.22 11.90 -2.80
CA ALA A 122 10.95 11.75 -1.38
C ALA A 122 11.08 10.27 -0.97
N PRO A 123 11.56 9.94 0.24
CA PRO A 123 11.57 8.56 0.72
C PRO A 123 10.18 7.93 0.60
N ALA A 124 10.10 6.73 0.03
CA ALA A 124 8.85 6.02 -0.18
C ALA A 124 8.24 5.52 1.15
N PHE A 125 9.10 5.25 2.13
CA PHE A 125 8.74 4.74 3.45
C PHE A 125 9.38 5.55 4.56
N LYS A 126 8.81 5.43 5.77
CA LYS A 126 9.33 6.05 6.99
C LYS A 126 9.12 5.14 8.19
N ALA A 127 10.08 5.15 9.10
CA ALA A 127 9.91 4.62 10.45
C ALA A 127 9.10 5.62 11.30
N HIS A 128 8.24 5.11 12.17
CA HIS A 128 7.42 5.89 13.10
C HIS A 128 7.82 5.67 14.56
N THR A 129 8.77 4.78 14.82
CA THR A 129 9.36 4.56 16.14
C THR A 129 10.87 4.70 16.07
N LEU A 130 11.48 5.18 17.15
CA LEU A 130 12.94 5.42 17.23
C LEU A 130 13.77 4.13 17.25
N ASN A 131 13.12 3.00 17.53
CA ASN A 131 13.77 1.69 17.57
C ASN A 131 13.72 0.95 16.24
N ALA A 132 13.24 1.58 15.16
CA ALA A 132 13.10 0.95 13.85
C ALA A 132 13.78 1.80 12.77
N SER A 133 14.32 1.12 11.76
CA SER A 133 14.81 1.72 10.52
C SER A 133 14.23 1.00 9.32
N VAL A 134 14.00 1.73 8.23
CA VAL A 134 13.43 1.20 6.99
C VAL A 134 14.37 1.45 5.83
N ALA A 135 14.50 0.49 4.93
CA ALA A 135 15.23 0.61 3.69
C ALA A 135 14.68 -0.37 2.64
N VAL A 136 14.72 -0.01 1.36
CA VAL A 136 14.46 -0.98 0.28
C VAL A 136 15.73 -1.79 0.03
N THR A 137 15.60 -3.10 -0.12
CA THR A 137 16.71 -4.03 -0.42
C THR A 137 16.42 -4.86 -1.65
N GLU A 138 17.46 -5.13 -2.43
CA GLU A 138 17.43 -6.03 -3.60
C GLU A 138 17.65 -7.51 -3.20
N THR A 139 17.89 -7.78 -1.91
CA THR A 139 18.14 -9.14 -1.41
C THR A 139 16.92 -9.70 -0.69
N GLY A 140 16.60 -10.97 -0.98
CA GLY A 140 15.47 -11.64 -0.35
C GLY A 140 14.11 -11.07 -0.76
N VAL A 141 14.00 -10.57 -1.98
CA VAL A 141 12.78 -10.01 -2.61
C VAL A 141 11.72 -11.10 -2.86
N PHE A 142 10.44 -10.76 -2.73
CA PHE A 142 9.34 -11.66 -3.12
C PHE A 142 8.93 -11.43 -4.57
N SER A 143 8.72 -10.17 -4.96
CA SER A 143 8.29 -9.79 -6.30
C SER A 143 8.98 -8.51 -6.75
N GLY A 144 9.13 -8.34 -8.06
CA GLY A 144 9.81 -7.19 -8.63
C GLY A 144 11.32 -7.19 -8.34
N SER A 145 11.82 -6.01 -7.99
CA SER A 145 13.23 -5.65 -7.88
C SER A 145 13.68 -5.28 -6.46
N GLY A 146 12.75 -5.04 -5.54
CA GLY A 146 13.06 -4.67 -4.16
C GLY A 146 12.00 -5.11 -3.16
N ALA A 147 12.42 -5.23 -1.90
CA ALA A 147 11.53 -5.44 -0.75
C ALA A 147 11.84 -4.43 0.35
N LEU A 148 10.84 -4.06 1.13
CA LEU A 148 11.03 -3.18 2.29
C LEU A 148 11.61 -3.98 3.46
N ARG A 149 12.88 -3.72 3.79
CA ARG A 149 13.50 -4.19 5.02
C ARG A 149 13.19 -3.25 6.18
N VAL A 150 12.75 -3.83 7.29
CA VAL A 150 12.54 -3.13 8.55
C VAL A 150 13.38 -3.79 9.64
N ASP A 151 14.43 -3.13 10.07
CA ASP A 151 15.24 -3.54 11.22
C ASP A 151 14.71 -2.88 12.49
N TYR A 152 14.72 -3.59 13.61
CA TYR A 152 14.33 -3.04 14.90
C TYR A 152 15.23 -3.49 16.05
N LYS A 153 15.28 -2.65 17.09
CA LYS A 153 15.86 -2.97 18.40
C LYS A 153 14.77 -3.12 19.45
N ALA A 154 14.89 -4.14 20.28
CA ALA A 154 13.95 -4.43 21.34
C ALA A 154 14.29 -3.71 22.63
N PHE A 155 13.24 -3.23 23.30
CA PHE A 155 13.29 -2.66 24.64
C PHE A 155 12.68 -3.61 25.68
N GLY A 156 12.58 -4.90 25.35
CA GLY A 156 11.96 -5.95 26.17
C GLY A 156 10.71 -6.55 25.53
N ALA A 157 10.01 -7.39 26.30
CA ALA A 157 8.82 -8.10 25.87
C ALA A 157 7.71 -7.11 25.47
N GLY A 158 7.05 -7.38 24.35
CA GLY A 158 6.02 -6.50 23.80
C GLY A 158 6.60 -5.28 23.07
N THR A 159 7.88 -5.35 22.64
CA THR A 159 8.49 -4.34 21.79
C THR A 159 7.61 -4.12 20.56
N ARG A 160 7.29 -2.85 20.29
CA ARG A 160 6.59 -2.43 19.07
C ARG A 160 7.55 -1.72 18.15
N PHE A 161 7.41 -1.97 16.86
CA PHE A 161 8.06 -1.20 15.81
C PHE A 161 7.02 -0.83 14.77
N VAL A 162 7.07 0.41 14.30
CA VAL A 162 6.03 0.98 13.44
C VAL A 162 6.68 1.64 12.24
N PHE A 163 6.14 1.36 11.06
CA PHE A 163 6.58 1.92 9.79
C PHE A 163 5.40 2.05 8.84
N GLY A 164 5.59 2.70 7.70
CA GLY A 164 4.57 2.79 6.67
C GLY A 164 5.02 3.63 5.48
N PRO A 165 4.19 3.72 4.44
CA PRO A 165 4.48 4.57 3.29
C PRO A 165 4.48 6.04 3.70
N ASN A 166 5.34 6.82 3.03
CA ASN A 166 5.41 8.25 3.23
C ASN A 166 4.43 8.96 2.30
N LEU A 167 3.24 9.25 2.84
CA LEU A 167 2.14 9.88 2.09
C LEU A 167 2.10 11.41 2.24
N THR A 168 3.00 11.99 3.04
CA THR A 168 2.96 13.40 3.43
C THR A 168 4.32 14.07 3.31
N TYR A 169 4.32 15.36 3.02
CA TYR A 169 5.48 16.24 3.16
C TYR A 169 5.22 17.35 4.18
N LYS A 170 6.26 18.08 4.57
CA LYS A 170 6.13 19.21 5.51
C LYS A 170 6.07 20.51 4.72
N LYS A 171 4.87 21.06 4.54
CA LYS A 171 4.69 22.43 4.03
C LYS A 171 4.61 23.37 5.22
N ASN A 172 5.59 24.26 5.39
CA ASN A 172 5.66 25.18 6.54
C ASN A 172 5.52 24.46 7.90
N LEU A 173 6.24 23.34 8.07
CA LEU A 173 6.18 22.46 9.26
C LEU A 173 4.84 21.73 9.48
N ILE A 174 3.84 21.92 8.61
CA ILE A 174 2.55 21.22 8.69
C ILE A 174 2.59 19.98 7.78
N PRO A 175 2.35 18.77 8.32
CA PRO A 175 2.18 17.58 7.50
C PRO A 175 1.02 17.75 6.52
N THR A 176 1.34 17.68 5.23
CA THR A 176 0.40 17.85 4.12
C THR A 176 0.52 16.64 3.20
N ALA A 177 -0.60 16.09 2.73
CA ALA A 177 -0.58 14.99 1.78
C ALA A 177 0.08 15.41 0.46
N PHE A 178 0.85 14.52 -0.16
CA PHE A 178 1.35 14.76 -1.52
C PHE A 178 0.17 14.88 -2.49
N PRO A 179 0.17 15.86 -3.43
CA PRO A 179 -0.97 16.09 -4.33
C PRO A 179 -1.35 14.91 -5.21
N ALA A 180 -0.37 14.12 -5.66
CA ALA A 180 -0.59 13.00 -6.58
C ALA A 180 -0.75 11.63 -5.89
N VAL A 181 -0.64 11.56 -4.56
CA VAL A 181 -0.81 10.29 -3.84
C VAL A 181 -2.27 9.88 -3.84
N ASN A 182 -2.55 8.59 -4.09
CA ASN A 182 -3.89 8.05 -3.89
C ASN A 182 -4.28 8.07 -2.41
N ARG A 183 -5.43 8.67 -2.12
CA ARG A 183 -5.98 8.79 -0.77
C ARG A 183 -7.27 8.00 -0.57
N ASP A 184 -7.87 7.54 -1.65
CA ASP A 184 -9.10 6.80 -1.63
C ASP A 184 -8.81 5.29 -1.65
N TYR A 185 -8.99 4.69 -0.48
CA TYR A 185 -8.92 3.25 -0.28
C TYR A 185 -10.32 2.66 -0.04
N SER A 186 -11.38 3.47 -0.16
CA SER A 186 -12.77 3.00 -0.01
C SER A 186 -13.26 2.14 -1.17
N LEU A 187 -12.57 2.22 -2.31
CA LEU A 187 -12.82 1.44 -3.51
C LEU A 187 -12.19 0.04 -3.47
N ASN A 188 -11.58 -0.35 -2.35
CA ASN A 188 -10.88 -1.61 -2.21
C ASN A 188 -11.55 -2.47 -1.13
N ASP A 189 -11.84 -3.75 -1.45
CA ASP A 189 -12.41 -4.69 -0.47
C ASP A 189 -11.35 -5.30 0.44
N ALA A 190 -10.12 -5.45 -0.08
CA ALA A 190 -9.03 -6.07 0.64
C ALA A 190 -7.68 -5.47 0.25
N VAL A 191 -6.73 -5.58 1.18
CA VAL A 191 -5.30 -5.45 0.90
C VAL A 191 -4.60 -6.75 1.28
N ARG A 192 -3.76 -7.28 0.39
CA ARG A 192 -2.84 -8.37 0.69
C ARG A 192 -1.41 -7.88 0.57
N PHE A 193 -0.51 -8.44 1.38
CA PHE A 193 0.93 -8.21 1.27
C PHE A 193 1.71 -9.39 1.82
N ARG A 194 3.01 -9.44 1.50
CA ARG A 194 3.93 -10.49 1.91
C ARG A 194 4.80 -10.01 3.06
N VAL A 195 5.04 -10.89 4.03
CA VAL A 195 5.94 -10.64 5.15
C VAL A 195 6.86 -11.83 5.36
N LYS A 196 8.16 -11.56 5.50
CA LYS A 196 9.16 -12.55 5.90
C LYS A 196 9.73 -12.15 7.24
N ASN A 197 9.65 -13.05 8.21
CA ASN A 197 10.19 -12.81 9.54
C ASN A 197 11.64 -13.31 9.64
N LEU A 198 12.56 -12.41 9.93
CA LEU A 198 14.00 -12.68 10.05
C LEU A 198 14.51 -12.53 11.49
N SER A 199 13.64 -12.28 12.47
CA SER A 199 14.05 -12.00 13.85
C SER A 199 14.46 -13.25 14.64
N GLY A 200 14.14 -14.45 14.14
CA GLY A 200 14.30 -15.71 14.87
C GLY A 200 13.30 -15.88 16.03
N ARG A 201 12.35 -14.96 16.18
CA ARG A 201 11.28 -14.96 17.19
C ARG A 201 9.93 -14.69 16.53
N PRO A 202 8.81 -15.23 17.04
CA PRO A 202 7.51 -14.92 16.48
C PRO A 202 7.26 -13.41 16.55
N VAL A 203 6.78 -12.84 15.44
CA VAL A 203 6.33 -11.46 15.40
C VAL A 203 4.86 -11.44 15.00
N THR A 204 4.14 -10.42 15.44
CA THR A 204 2.72 -10.28 15.14
C THR A 204 2.51 -8.94 14.46
N LEU A 205 1.86 -8.92 13.29
CA LEU A 205 1.19 -7.70 12.84
C LEU A 205 0.04 -7.46 13.82
N LYS A 206 0.12 -6.40 14.62
CA LYS A 206 -0.94 -6.04 15.55
C LYS A 206 -2.07 -5.35 14.82
N GLU A 207 -1.73 -4.37 13.99
CA GLU A 207 -2.66 -3.52 13.25
C GLU A 207 -1.98 -2.97 11.98
N MET A 208 -2.72 -2.83 10.88
CA MET A 208 -2.41 -1.89 9.79
C MET A 208 -3.36 -0.71 9.92
N ARG A 209 -2.89 0.46 10.34
CA ARG A 209 -3.74 1.60 10.68
C ARG A 209 -3.80 2.60 9.54
N TYR A 210 -5.00 3.07 9.21
CA TYR A 210 -5.29 4.13 8.26
C TYR A 210 -5.79 5.36 9.02
N TYR A 211 -5.11 6.50 8.85
CA TYR A 211 -5.54 7.78 9.41
C TYR A 211 -6.41 8.53 8.43
N THR A 212 -7.61 8.91 8.86
CA THR A 212 -8.68 9.42 7.99
C THR A 212 -9.09 10.85 8.36
N THR A 213 -9.90 11.51 7.52
CA THR A 213 -10.46 12.86 7.76
C THR A 213 -11.28 12.97 9.04
N ALA A 214 -11.82 11.87 9.56
CA ALA A 214 -12.52 11.83 10.86
C ALA A 214 -11.56 11.89 12.07
N LEU A 215 -10.30 12.31 11.87
CA LEU A 215 -9.21 12.36 12.88
C LEU A 215 -9.04 11.04 13.65
N SER A 216 -9.41 9.93 13.02
CA SER A 216 -9.51 8.61 13.62
C SER A 216 -8.66 7.61 12.86
N TRP A 217 -8.08 6.68 13.61
CA TRP A 217 -7.32 5.56 13.06
C TRP A 217 -8.23 4.34 12.95
N TYR A 218 -8.24 3.72 11.78
CA TYR A 218 -8.97 2.48 11.53
C TYR A 218 -8.02 1.37 11.13
N SER A 219 -8.28 0.14 11.54
CA SER A 219 -7.51 -1.02 11.12
C SER A 219 -8.42 -2.11 10.56
N PRO A 220 -8.19 -2.59 9.33
CA PRO A 220 -8.95 -3.71 8.79
C PRO A 220 -8.69 -4.99 9.59
N CYS A 221 -9.71 -5.82 9.72
CA CYS A 221 -9.55 -7.16 10.27
C CYS A 221 -8.71 -8.03 9.33
N ALA A 222 -7.84 -8.87 9.88
CA ALA A 222 -7.31 -10.01 9.16
C ALA A 222 -8.47 -10.89 8.67
N ALA A 223 -8.37 -11.34 7.41
CA ALA A 223 -9.44 -12.04 6.72
C ALA A 223 -9.90 -13.27 7.52
N GLY A 224 -11.20 -13.35 7.78
CA GLY A 224 -11.81 -14.48 8.50
C GLY A 224 -11.66 -14.50 10.02
N THR A 225 -10.87 -13.61 10.63
CA THR A 225 -10.59 -13.69 12.09
C THR A 225 -11.41 -12.71 12.94
N GLY A 226 -11.90 -11.62 12.34
CA GLY A 226 -12.56 -10.54 13.08
C GLY A 226 -11.62 -9.75 14.02
N SER A 227 -10.31 -9.94 13.88
CA SER A 227 -9.24 -9.26 14.63
C SER A 227 -8.31 -8.54 13.64
N PRO A 228 -7.79 -7.34 13.92
CA PRO A 228 -6.81 -6.67 13.05
C PRO A 228 -5.42 -7.33 13.06
N SER A 229 -5.24 -8.38 13.86
CA SER A 229 -3.95 -8.99 14.12
C SER A 229 -3.72 -10.27 13.32
N ALA A 230 -2.48 -10.46 12.87
CA ALA A 230 -2.01 -11.67 12.20
C ALA A 230 -0.63 -12.07 12.74
N ASP A 231 -0.48 -13.35 13.12
CA ASP A 231 0.78 -13.91 13.59
C ASP A 231 1.68 -14.32 12.42
N ILE A 232 2.99 -14.11 12.58
CA ILE A 232 3.99 -14.39 11.57
C ILE A 232 5.09 -15.22 12.22
N PRO A 233 5.19 -16.52 11.89
CA PRO A 233 6.11 -17.44 12.54
C PRO A 233 7.57 -17.08 12.24
N ALA A 234 8.47 -17.57 13.09
CA ALA A 234 9.92 -17.37 12.95
C ALA A 234 10.58 -18.42 12.05
N ASP A 235 9.95 -18.76 10.93
CA ASP A 235 10.40 -19.84 10.03
C ASP A 235 11.25 -19.34 8.85
N GLY A 236 11.46 -18.02 8.76
CA GLY A 236 12.21 -17.41 7.66
C GLY A 236 11.55 -17.57 6.30
N GLN A 237 10.25 -17.88 6.23
CA GLN A 237 9.49 -18.00 4.99
C GLN A 237 8.63 -16.77 4.74
N TRP A 238 8.21 -16.59 3.48
CA TRP A 238 7.24 -15.58 3.10
C TRP A 238 5.82 -16.02 3.46
N HIS A 239 5.11 -15.18 4.20
CA HIS A 239 3.71 -15.36 4.57
C HIS A 239 2.87 -14.27 3.93
N THR A 240 1.65 -14.59 3.50
CA THR A 240 0.69 -13.57 3.05
C THR A 240 -0.24 -13.17 4.18
N VAL A 241 -0.31 -11.86 4.41
CA VAL A 241 -1.31 -11.23 5.26
C VAL A 241 -2.39 -10.65 4.34
N THR A 242 -3.64 -11.03 4.56
CA THR A 242 -4.80 -10.45 3.88
C THR A 242 -5.68 -9.76 4.89
N LEU A 243 -5.98 -8.48 4.65
CA LEU A 243 -6.83 -7.65 5.50
C LEU A 243 -8.07 -7.20 4.75
N ASP A 244 -9.22 -7.27 5.42
CA ASP A 244 -10.54 -6.93 4.91
C ASP A 244 -10.84 -5.44 5.14
N LEU A 245 -10.76 -4.65 4.06
CA LEU A 245 -11.00 -3.21 4.07
C LEU A 245 -12.49 -2.87 4.16
N THR A 246 -13.40 -3.84 4.03
CA THR A 246 -14.83 -3.68 4.30
C THR A 246 -15.17 -3.81 5.79
N ARG A 247 -14.22 -4.27 6.62
CA ARG A 247 -14.42 -4.53 8.05
C ARG A 247 -13.32 -3.89 8.89
N LEU A 248 -13.57 -2.67 9.34
CA LEU A 248 -12.58 -1.83 10.00
C LEU A 248 -12.84 -1.68 11.50
N CYS A 249 -11.83 -1.96 12.31
CA CYS A 249 -11.80 -1.70 13.75
C CYS A 249 -11.34 -0.26 14.02
N LEU A 250 -12.08 0.50 14.84
CA LEU A 250 -11.63 1.81 15.32
C LEU A 250 -10.52 1.65 16.37
N TYR A 251 -9.45 2.44 16.24
CA TYR A 251 -8.37 2.46 17.21
C TYR A 251 -8.87 2.84 18.61
N GLY A 252 -8.41 2.09 19.61
CA GLY A 252 -8.88 2.23 21.00
C GLY A 252 -10.16 1.46 21.32
N ASP A 253 -10.87 0.93 20.32
CA ASP A 253 -12.03 0.04 20.52
C ASP A 253 -12.14 -1.04 19.44
N ALA A 254 -11.07 -1.84 19.30
CA ALA A 254 -10.95 -2.85 18.26
C ALA A 254 -11.99 -4.00 18.35
N LYS A 255 -12.68 -4.14 19.49
CA LYS A 255 -13.64 -5.23 19.73
C LYS A 255 -15.11 -4.82 19.58
N ARG A 256 -15.45 -3.53 19.62
CA ARG A 256 -16.85 -3.08 19.67
C ARG A 256 -17.27 -2.22 18.49
N PHE A 257 -16.35 -1.54 17.83
CA PHE A 257 -16.69 -0.61 16.77
C PHE A 257 -16.18 -1.08 15.41
N LYS A 258 -17.12 -1.39 14.50
CA LYS A 258 -16.83 -1.77 13.12
C LYS A 258 -17.38 -0.72 12.16
N ALA A 259 -16.52 -0.18 11.31
CA ALA A 259 -16.87 0.65 10.17
C ALA A 259 -16.67 -0.12 8.86
N ASN A 260 -17.30 0.37 7.79
CA ASN A 260 -17.11 -0.15 6.43
C ASN A 260 -16.02 0.66 5.69
N GLY A 261 -15.73 0.27 4.45
CA GLY A 261 -14.69 0.90 3.63
C GLY A 261 -14.87 2.38 3.34
N SER A 262 -16.08 2.96 3.47
CA SER A 262 -16.33 4.36 3.12
C SER A 262 -15.54 5.36 3.99
N VAL A 263 -15.15 4.98 5.21
CA VAL A 263 -14.30 5.84 6.06
C VAL A 263 -12.88 6.02 5.49
N LEU A 264 -12.49 5.20 4.51
CA LEU A 264 -11.20 5.23 3.84
C LEU A 264 -11.18 6.05 2.54
N GLU A 265 -12.23 6.84 2.26
CA GLU A 265 -12.29 7.72 1.09
C GLU A 265 -11.16 8.76 1.06
N ASN A 266 -10.63 9.12 2.24
CA ASN A 266 -9.59 10.14 2.35
C ASN A 266 -8.56 9.85 3.45
N VAL A 267 -7.58 9.01 3.11
CA VAL A 267 -6.47 8.59 3.99
C VAL A 267 -5.30 9.59 3.92
N PHE A 268 -4.65 9.84 5.05
CA PHE A 268 -3.48 10.73 5.17
C PHE A 268 -2.20 10.02 5.62
N ASP A 269 -2.32 8.89 6.33
CA ASP A 269 -1.18 8.14 6.85
C ASP A 269 -1.57 6.67 6.95
N ILE A 270 -0.63 5.78 6.65
CA ILE A 270 -0.79 4.34 6.81
C ILE A 270 0.35 3.85 7.69
N ARG A 271 0.05 3.04 8.71
CA ARG A 271 1.04 2.51 9.65
C ARG A 271 0.87 1.02 9.86
N LEU A 272 1.89 0.25 9.56
CA LEU A 272 2.01 -1.13 9.99
C LEU A 272 2.62 -1.16 11.39
N VAL A 273 1.89 -1.75 12.34
CA VAL A 273 2.30 -1.88 13.73
C VAL A 273 2.62 -3.34 14.00
N PHE A 274 3.89 -3.64 14.17
CA PHE A 274 4.34 -4.98 14.54
C PHE A 274 4.72 -5.04 16.02
N GLY A 275 4.60 -6.24 16.59
CA GLY A 275 5.04 -6.55 17.95
C GLY A 275 5.91 -7.80 17.99
N ASP A 276 6.98 -7.74 18.78
CA ASP A 276 7.77 -8.90 19.21
C ASP A 276 7.51 -9.11 20.71
N GLU A 277 6.62 -10.04 21.03
CA GLU A 277 6.16 -10.30 22.40
C GLU A 277 7.20 -11.08 23.23
N THR A 278 8.19 -11.67 22.56
CA THR A 278 9.15 -12.60 23.19
C THR A 278 10.56 -12.04 23.29
N ALA A 279 10.82 -10.85 22.72
CA ALA A 279 12.13 -10.22 22.77
C ALA A 279 12.56 -9.84 24.19
N SER A 280 13.87 -9.91 24.40
CA SER A 280 14.55 -9.33 25.56
C SER A 280 15.10 -7.93 25.22
N ILE A 281 15.46 -7.17 26.27
CA ILE A 281 16.09 -5.85 26.08
C ILE A 281 17.41 -6.04 25.32
N GLY A 282 17.59 -5.27 24.24
CA GLY A 282 18.81 -5.31 23.43
C GLY A 282 18.77 -6.29 22.26
N ASP A 283 17.77 -7.18 22.19
CA ASP A 283 17.58 -8.03 21.02
C ASP A 283 17.39 -7.17 19.77
N SER A 284 17.88 -7.67 18.64
CA SER A 284 17.61 -7.09 17.33
C SER A 284 16.79 -8.08 16.50
N GLY A 285 16.02 -7.55 15.57
CA GLY A 285 15.25 -8.35 14.63
C GLY A 285 15.00 -7.59 13.34
N ALA A 286 14.53 -8.31 12.34
CA ALA A 286 14.13 -7.71 11.08
C ALA A 286 12.91 -8.42 10.49
N VAL A 287 12.14 -7.69 9.70
CA VAL A 287 11.14 -8.23 8.79
C VAL A 287 11.38 -7.68 7.39
N LEU A 288 11.06 -8.48 6.37
CA LEU A 288 10.88 -7.98 5.00
C LEU A 288 9.39 -7.88 4.72
N VAL A 289 8.97 -6.83 4.04
CA VAL A 289 7.61 -6.63 3.55
C VAL A 289 7.64 -6.32 2.07
N ASP A 290 6.71 -6.91 1.32
CA ASP A 290 6.70 -6.81 -0.14
C ASP A 290 5.28 -6.99 -0.69
N GLU A 291 5.08 -6.62 -1.96
CA GLU A 291 3.91 -6.92 -2.79
C GLU A 291 2.57 -6.53 -2.14
N PHE A 292 2.37 -5.26 -1.82
CA PHE A 292 1.03 -4.78 -1.49
C PHE A 292 0.14 -4.82 -2.73
N ARG A 293 -1.00 -5.50 -2.62
CA ARG A 293 -2.01 -5.59 -3.68
C ARG A 293 -3.38 -5.28 -3.10
N PHE A 294 -4.07 -4.35 -3.73
CA PHE A 294 -5.42 -3.94 -3.37
C PHE A 294 -6.41 -4.58 -4.34
N SER A 295 -7.50 -5.16 -3.82
CA SER A 295 -8.56 -5.69 -4.68
C SER A 295 -9.49 -4.57 -5.14
N ALA A 296 -10.12 -4.75 -6.30
CA ALA A 296 -11.24 -3.91 -6.68
C ALA A 296 -12.43 -4.27 -5.78
N GLY A 297 -13.01 -3.28 -5.09
CA GLY A 297 -14.26 -3.43 -4.37
C GLY A 297 -15.42 -2.83 -5.15
N ASP A 298 -16.64 -3.18 -4.75
CA ASP A 298 -17.81 -2.42 -5.18
C ASP A 298 -17.84 -1.10 -4.41
N ALA A 299 -18.20 0.00 -5.07
CA ALA A 299 -18.38 1.28 -4.38
C ALA A 299 -19.49 1.11 -3.32
N ALA A 300 -19.09 0.85 -2.07
CA ALA A 300 -20.04 0.59 -1.01
C ALA A 300 -20.89 1.84 -0.78
N VAL A 301 -22.21 1.66 -0.73
CA VAL A 301 -23.09 2.67 -0.15
C VAL A 301 -22.67 2.84 1.31
N PRO A 302 -22.39 4.06 1.79
CA PRO A 302 -22.00 4.27 3.18
C PRO A 302 -23.12 3.82 4.12
N ASP A 303 -23.01 2.60 4.66
CA ASP A 303 -23.86 2.11 5.74
C ASP A 303 -23.36 2.66 7.08
N PHE A 304 -23.46 3.98 7.25
CA PHE A 304 -23.39 4.58 8.58
C PHE A 304 -24.73 4.39 9.26
N GLY A 305 -24.95 3.20 9.85
CA GLY A 305 -26.02 3.08 10.84
C GLY A 305 -25.86 4.19 11.90
N LEU A 306 -26.93 4.91 12.23
CA LEU A 306 -26.96 6.02 13.20
C LEU A 306 -26.27 5.69 14.54
N ASN A 307 -26.27 4.41 14.93
CA ASN A 307 -25.60 3.91 16.14
C ASN A 307 -24.07 4.04 16.09
N ASN A 308 -23.47 4.03 14.90
CA ASN A 308 -22.02 4.11 14.70
C ASN A 308 -21.52 5.56 14.80
N LEU A 309 -22.29 6.55 14.36
CA LEU A 309 -21.92 7.96 14.49
C LEU A 309 -21.90 8.41 15.96
N ALA A 310 -22.90 7.97 16.74
CA ALA A 310 -23.00 8.27 18.16
C ALA A 310 -21.85 7.63 18.98
N ALA A 311 -21.44 6.41 18.66
CA ALA A 311 -20.33 5.74 19.33
C ALA A 311 -18.96 6.34 18.97
N ALA A 312 -18.73 6.72 17.70
CA ALA A 312 -17.53 7.45 17.30
C ALA A 312 -17.44 8.82 17.98
N PHE A 313 -18.56 9.56 18.04
CA PHE A 313 -18.63 10.85 18.73
C PHE A 313 -18.39 10.69 20.24
N ALA A 314 -18.98 9.68 20.88
CA ALA A 314 -18.76 9.38 22.29
C ALA A 314 -17.29 9.01 22.60
N LEU A 315 -16.61 8.29 21.70
CA LEU A 315 -15.19 7.97 21.86
C LEU A 315 -14.32 9.23 21.75
N VAL A 316 -14.57 10.08 20.76
CA VAL A 316 -13.86 11.36 20.57
C VAL A 316 -14.06 12.28 21.78
N VAL A 317 -15.30 12.43 22.26
CA VAL A 317 -15.62 13.19 23.47
C VAL A 317 -14.94 12.57 24.71
N GLY A 318 -14.90 11.24 24.81
CA GLY A 318 -14.22 10.52 25.88
C GLY A 318 -12.69 10.69 25.85
N MET A 319 -12.08 10.82 24.68
CA MET A 319 -10.66 11.15 24.54
C MET A 319 -10.37 12.60 24.94
N LEU A 320 -11.21 13.54 24.50
CA LEU A 320 -11.11 14.97 24.81
C LEU A 320 -11.32 15.27 26.30
N SER A 321 -12.19 14.53 26.99
CA SER A 321 -12.40 14.68 28.43
C SER A 321 -11.22 14.14 29.25
N ARG A 322 -10.56 13.06 28.80
CA ARG A 322 -9.32 12.56 29.41
C ARG A 322 -8.13 13.51 29.24
N LEU A 323 -8.10 14.27 28.14
CA LEU A 323 -7.12 15.34 27.92
C LEU A 323 -7.32 16.52 28.89
N HIS A 324 -8.57 16.89 29.22
CA HIS A 324 -8.85 17.95 30.19
C HIS A 324 -8.35 17.63 31.62
N HIS A 325 -8.31 16.36 32.00
CA HIS A 325 -7.77 15.95 33.30
C HIS A 325 -6.23 15.95 33.39
N ILE A 326 -5.53 16.12 32.26
CA ILE A 326 -4.07 16.19 32.19
C ILE A 326 -3.58 17.66 32.18
N VAL A 327 -4.45 18.63 31.88
CA VAL A 327 -4.10 20.07 31.77
C VAL A 327 -4.57 20.88 32.99
N THR A 328 -4.78 20.24 34.15
CA THR A 328 -4.88 20.94 35.44
C THR A 328 -3.56 20.79 36.19
N PHE A 329 -2.65 21.72 35.93
CA PHE A 329 -1.61 22.19 36.86
C PHE A 329 -1.71 23.72 36.92
#